data_AF-A0ABC8LNQ8-F1
#
_entry.id   AF-A0ABC8LNQ8-F1
#
_cell.length_a   1.000
_cell.length_b   1.000
_cell.length_c   1.000
_cell.angle_alpha   90.00
_cell.angle_beta   90.00
_cell.angle_gamma   90.00
#
_symmetry.space_group_name_H-M   'P 1'
#
loop_
_entity.id
_entity.type
_entity.pdbx_description
1 polymer ?
#
loop_
_entity_poly.entity_id
_entity_poly.type
_entity_poly.pdbx_seq_one_letter_code
_entity_poly.pdbx_strand_id
1 'polypeptide(L)' 'MLEVVDESDEKLKKLKAEWGEEVHNAVKTALEEMNEYIASGRYSTPEIWNFEVGRKATLKEVISFISNDMKPVKRKRT' A
#
# COMPACT_ATOMS: atom_id res chain seq x y z
N MET A 1 -10.60 8.79 3.43
CA MET A 1 -10.54 10.18 3.92
C MET A 1 -9.07 10.53 3.90
N LEU A 2 -8.66 11.49 3.08
CA LEU A 2 -7.27 11.94 3.06
C LEU A 2 -7.02 12.71 4.35
N GLU A 3 -5.95 12.38 5.05
CA GLU A 3 -5.52 13.13 6.23
C GLU A 3 -4.82 14.39 5.71
N VAL A 4 -5.17 15.56 6.24
CA VAL A 4 -4.46 16.80 5.90
C VAL A 4 -3.38 17.01 6.95
N VAL A 5 -2.15 17.27 6.52
CA VAL A 5 -1.06 17.55 7.48
C VAL A 5 -1.33 18.89 8.14
N ASP A 6 -1.68 18.86 9.43
CA ASP A 6 -1.93 20.05 10.23
C ASP A 6 -0.61 20.60 10.79
N GLU A 7 -0.15 21.74 10.27
CA GLU A 7 1.05 22.43 10.76
C GLU A 7 0.91 22.91 12.20
N SER A 8 -0.33 22.98 12.72
CA SER A 8 -0.60 23.33 14.10
C SER A 8 -0.47 22.16 15.08
N ASP A 9 -0.26 20.93 14.57
CA ASP A 9 -0.07 19.71 15.35
C ASP A 9 1.07 19.86 16.37
N GLU A 10 0.78 19.49 17.63
CA GLU A 10 1.74 19.64 18.72
C GLU A 10 3.00 18.78 18.54
N LYS A 11 2.89 17.61 17.90
CA LYS A 11 4.04 16.73 17.64
C LYS A 11 4.92 17.31 16.54
N LEU A 12 4.35 17.87 15.48
CA LEU A 12 5.13 18.55 14.44
C LEU A 12 5.82 19.81 14.97
N LYS A 13 5.14 20.61 15.80
CA LYS A 13 5.77 21.77 16.47
C LYS A 13 6.92 21.34 17.37
N LYS A 14 6.73 20.30 18.17
CA LYS A 14 7.78 19.76 19.04
C LYS A 14 8.95 19.20 18.24
N LEU A 15 8.68 18.50 17.14
CA LEU A 15 9.70 18.00 16.22
C LEU A 15 10.55 19.14 15.65
N LYS A 16 9.91 20.22 15.18
CA LYS A 16 10.61 21.41 14.67
C LYS A 16 11.46 22.09 15.75
N ALA A 17 10.95 22.15 16.99
CA ALA A 17 11.69 22.73 18.12
C ALA A 17 12.92 21.90 18.53
N GLU A 18 12.83 20.57 18.49
CA GLU A 18 13.91 19.67 18.92
C GLU A 18 14.96 19.40 17.82
N TRP A 19 14.54 19.30 16.56
CA TRP A 19 15.39 18.80 15.45
C TRP A 19 15.56 19.80 14.30
N GLY A 20 14.92 20.96 14.38
CA GLY A 20 15.03 22.02 13.39
C GLY A 20 14.12 21.84 12.17
N GLU A 21 14.26 22.76 11.23
CA GLU A 21 13.36 22.92 10.09
C GLU A 21 13.55 21.85 9.00
N GLU A 22 14.77 21.36 8.80
CA GLU A 22 15.06 20.32 7.81
C GLU A 22 14.33 19.00 8.14
N VAL A 23 14.43 18.55 9.39
CA VAL A 23 13.76 17.32 9.85
C VAL A 23 12.24 17.48 9.84
N HIS A 24 11.75 18.64 10.24
CA HIS A 24 10.32 18.96 10.15
C HIS A 24 9.81 18.85 8.71
N ASN A 25 10.52 19.46 7.75
CA ASN A 25 10.12 19.45 6.35
C ASN A 25 10.19 18.04 5.74
N ALA A 26 11.22 17.25 6.08
CA ALA A 26 11.32 15.86 5.63
C ALA A 26 10.13 15.01 6.12
N VAL A 27 9.74 15.15 7.40
CA VAL A 27 8.60 14.41 7.96
C VAL A 27 7.27 14.89 7.37
N LYS A 28 7.11 16.20 7.15
CA LYS A 28 5.94 16.77 6.48
C LYS A 28 5.78 16.20 5.06
N THR A 29 6.85 16.23 4.26
CA THR A 29 6.84 15.69 2.89
C THR A 29 6.50 14.20 2.87
N ALA A 30 7.09 13.39 3.75
CA ALA A 30 6.76 11.97 3.84
C ALA A 30 5.29 11.71 4.19
N LEU A 31 4.69 12.54 5.07
CA LEU A 31 3.27 12.46 5.40
C LEU A 31 2.36 12.85 4.23
N GLU A 32 2.73 13.88 3.45
CA GLU A 32 2.01 14.29 2.24
C GLU A 32 2.07 13.21 1.16
N GLU A 33 3.26 12.66 0.88
CA GLU A 33 3.46 11.55 -0.06
C GLU A 33 2.67 10.30 0.35
N MET A 34 2.68 9.99 1.66
CA MET A 34 1.84 8.94 2.22
C MET A 34 0.36 9.23 1.98
N ASN A 35 -0.12 10.45 2.17
CA ASN A 35 -1.53 10.78 1.93
C ASN A 35 -1.92 10.66 0.47
N GLU A 36 -1.08 11.10 -0.46
CA GLU A 36 -1.32 10.97 -1.90
C GLU A 36 -1.38 9.49 -2.34
N TYR A 37 -0.54 8.64 -1.75
CA TYR A 37 -0.49 7.22 -2.09
C TYR A 37 -1.51 6.34 -1.33
N ILE A 38 -1.98 6.78 -0.15
CA ILE A 38 -2.83 6.00 0.79
C ILE A 38 -4.32 6.42 0.68
N ALA A 39 -4.82 6.76 -0.51
CA ALA A 39 -6.20 7.20 -0.66
C ALA A 39 -7.27 6.12 -0.34
N SER A 40 -6.95 4.82 -0.32
CA SER A 40 -7.94 3.74 -0.13
C SER A 40 -7.63 2.67 0.93
N GLY A 41 -6.92 3.02 2.01
CA GLY A 41 -7.15 2.32 3.28
C GLY A 41 -6.07 1.35 3.79
N ARG A 42 -4.78 1.54 3.46
CA ARG A 42 -3.66 0.80 4.11
C ARG A 42 -3.76 -0.73 4.05
N TYR A 43 -4.56 -1.31 3.16
CA TYR A 43 -4.61 -2.76 2.99
C TYR A 43 -3.47 -3.19 2.09
N SER A 44 -2.64 -4.12 2.58
CA SER A 44 -1.81 -4.93 1.69
C SER A 44 -2.77 -5.59 0.70
N THR A 45 -2.71 -5.17 -0.56
CA THR A 45 -3.54 -5.76 -1.60
C THR A 45 -2.85 -7.04 -2.03
N PRO A 46 -3.42 -8.23 -1.76
CA PRO A 46 -2.80 -9.47 -2.22
C PRO A 46 -2.73 -9.43 -3.74
N GLU A 47 -1.52 -9.53 -4.28
CA GLU A 47 -1.29 -9.60 -5.72
C GLU A 47 -1.07 -11.06 -6.15
N ILE A 48 -1.61 -11.40 -7.32
CA ILE A 48 -1.33 -12.70 -7.94
C ILE A 48 -0.02 -12.57 -8.72
N TRP A 49 0.96 -13.42 -8.38
CA TRP A 49 2.29 -13.40 -8.99
C TRP A 49 2.46 -14.57 -9.96
N ASN A 50 3.03 -14.30 -11.13
CA ASN A 50 3.50 -15.34 -12.05
C ASN A 50 4.97 -15.63 -11.70
N PHE A 51 5.21 -16.74 -10.98
CA PHE A 51 6.55 -17.13 -10.54
C PHE A 51 7.45 -17.60 -11.69
N GLU A 52 6.89 -18.08 -12.81
CA GLU A 52 7.68 -18.51 -13.96
C GLU A 52 8.31 -17.32 -14.68
N VAL A 53 7.57 -16.21 -14.78
CA VAL A 53 8.01 -14.99 -15.45
C VAL A 53 8.65 -13.99 -14.47
N GLY A 54 8.46 -14.19 -13.16
CA GLY A 54 9.05 -13.35 -12.11
C GLY A 54 8.40 -11.96 -11.98
N ARG A 55 7.11 -11.84 -12.32
CA ARG A 55 6.36 -10.57 -12.22
C ARG A 55 4.90 -10.81 -11.82
N LYS A 56 4.19 -9.72 -11.49
CA LYS A 56 2.74 -9.72 -11.29
C LYS A 56 2.02 -10.36 -12.49
N ALA A 57 1.11 -11.27 -12.20
CA ALA A 57 0.30 -11.93 -13.22
C ALA A 57 -0.70 -10.94 -13.83
N THR A 58 -0.85 -10.99 -15.15
CA THR A 58 -1.89 -10.26 -15.87
C THR A 58 -3.24 -10.94 -15.71
N LEU A 59 -4.31 -10.18 -15.89
CA LEU A 59 -5.68 -10.73 -15.87
C LEU A 59 -5.86 -11.90 -16.85
N LYS A 60 -5.23 -11.83 -18.03
CA LYS A 60 -5.28 -12.89 -19.04
C LYS A 60 -4.61 -14.18 -18.55
N GLU A 61 -3.43 -14.07 -17.93
CA GLU A 61 -2.71 -15.21 -17.35
C GLU A 61 -3.55 -15.87 -16.25
N VAL A 62 -4.17 -15.07 -15.37
CA VAL A 62 -5.04 -15.56 -14.29
C VAL A 62 -6.27 -16.29 -14.84
N ILE A 63 -6.96 -15.72 -15.83
CA ILE A 63 -8.14 -16.36 -16.45
C ILE A 63 -7.75 -17.69 -17.10
N SER A 64 -6.65 -17.71 -17.87
CA SER A 64 -6.16 -18.92 -18.52
C SER A 64 -5.85 -20.03 -17.51
N PHE A 65 -5.19 -19.68 -16.40
CA PHE A 65 -4.86 -20.63 -15.35
C PHE A 65 -6.11 -21.21 -14.67
N ILE A 66 -7.10 -20.36 -14.35
CA ILE A 66 -8.37 -20.81 -13.75
C ILE A 66 -9.14 -21.75 -14.68
N SER A 67 -9.16 -21.45 -15.98
CA SER A 67 -9.89 -22.25 -16.98
C SER A 67 -9.22 -23.60 -17.29
N ASN A 68 -7.89 -23.65 -17.33
CA ASN A 68 -7.18 -24.80 -17.91
C ASN A 68 -6.37 -25.62 -16.89
N ASP A 69 -5.78 -24.96 -15.88
CA ASP A 69 -4.74 -25.56 -15.04
C ASP A 69 -5.18 -25.74 -13.58
N MET A 70 -6.22 -25.02 -13.16
CA MET A 70 -6.68 -25.05 -11.78
C MET A 70 -7.35 -26.39 -11.46
N LYS A 71 -6.66 -27.21 -10.66
CA LYS A 71 -7.22 -28.45 -10.14
C LYS A 71 -8.49 -28.12 -9.33
N PRO A 72 -9.60 -28.85 -9.52
CA PRO A 72 -10.81 -28.62 -8.75
C PRO A 72 -10.51 -28.81 -7.27
N VAL A 73 -10.64 -27.75 -6.49
CA VAL A 73 -10.51 -27.82 -5.03
C VAL A 73 -11.70 -28.64 -4.54
N LYS A 74 -11.45 -29.86 -4.05
CA LYS A 74 -12.49 -30.68 -3.42
C LYS A 74 -13.01 -29.89 -2.22
N ARG A 75 -14.26 -29.42 -2.30
CA ARG A 75 -14.95 -28.81 -1.15
C ARG A 75 -14.87 -29.79 0.02
N LYS A 76 -14.22 -29.39 1.12
CA LYS A 76 -14.39 -30.09 2.40
C LYS A 76 -15.81 -29.79 2.85
N ARG A 77 -16.70 -30.79 2.78
CA ARG A 77 -17.99 -30.72 3.48
C ARG A 77 -17.68 -30.83 4.96
N THR A 78 -17.90 -29.75 5.69
CA THR A 78 -18.03 -29.75 7.15
C THR A 78 -19.40 -30.29 7.51
#